data_AF-A0A832HBP6-F1
#
_entry.id   AF-A0A832HBP6-F1
#
_cell.length_a   1.000
_cell.length_b   1.000
_cell.length_c   1.000
_cell.angle_alpha   90.00
_cell.angle_beta   90.00
_cell.angle_gamma   90.00
#
_symmetry.space_group_name_H-M   'P 1'
#
loop_
_entity.id
_entity.type
_entity.pdbx_description
1 polymer ?
#
loop_
_entity_poly.entity_id
_entity_poly.type
_entity_poly.pdbx_seq_one_letter_code
_entity_poly.pdbx_strand_id
1 'polypeptide(L)' 'MDQRGFFWADLLHLVDTCSQLRDESPDRFGREKWVLCGLAPDNLSIEIVCTLEQSEDGDWAVFITIYEE' A
#
# COMPACT_ATOMS: atom_id res chain seq x y z
N MET A 1 -3.72 -2.50 22.35
CA MET A 1 -3.88 -1.85 21.04
C MET A 1 -4.04 -2.97 20.04
N ASP A 2 -5.26 -3.23 19.58
CA ASP A 2 -5.47 -4.24 18.53
C ASP A 2 -4.98 -3.64 17.22
N GLN A 3 -3.74 -3.94 16.86
CA GLN A 3 -3.19 -3.61 15.55
C GLN A 3 -3.93 -4.44 14.50
N ARG A 4 -4.99 -3.88 13.93
CA ARG A 4 -5.59 -4.39 12.69
C ARG A 4 -4.75 -3.86 11.54
N GLY A 5 -3.63 -4.52 11.25
CA GLY A 5 -2.92 -4.34 10.00
C GLY A 5 -3.67 -5.09 8.89
N PHE A 6 -3.87 -4.45 7.74
CA PHE A 6 -4.25 -5.18 6.54
C PHE A 6 -3.03 -5.97 6.08
N PHE A 7 -3.15 -7.29 5.97
CA PHE A 7 -2.11 -8.10 5.34
C PHE A 7 -2.15 -7.89 3.83
N TRP A 8 -1.04 -8.18 3.14
CA TRP A 8 -0.97 -8.04 1.68
C TRP A 8 -2.10 -8.80 0.95
N ALA A 9 -2.51 -9.96 1.47
CA ALA A 9 -3.65 -10.70 0.95
C ALA A 9 -4.98 -9.93 1.08
N ASP A 10 -5.18 -9.19 2.18
CA ASP A 10 -6.38 -8.35 2.36
C ASP A 10 -6.39 -7.19 1.37
N LEU A 11 -5.23 -6.63 1.03
CA LEU A 11 -5.11 -5.61 -0.01
C LEU A 11 -5.43 -6.14 -1.40
N LEU A 12 -5.04 -7.38 -1.71
CA LEU A 12 -5.41 -8.04 -2.96
C LEU A 12 -6.92 -8.30 -3.05
N HIS A 13 -7.62 -8.44 -1.92
CA HIS A 13 -9.09 -8.53 -1.90
C HIS A 13 -9.79 -7.19 -2.12
N LEU A 14 -9.10 -6.06 -1.89
CA LEU A 14 -9.65 -4.72 -2.16
C LEU A 14 -9.61 -4.36 -3.64
N VAL A 15 -8.72 -4.98 -4.43
CA VAL A 15 -8.53 -4.64 -5.84
C VAL A 15 -8.83 -5.85 -6.71
N ASP A 16 -9.98 -5.81 -7.38
CA ASP A 16 -10.45 -6.88 -8.28
C ASP A 16 -9.67 -6.87 -9.60
N THR A 17 -9.30 -5.66 -10.07
CA THR A 17 -8.43 -5.49 -11.25
C THR A 17 -7.32 -4.50 -10.94
N CYS A 18 -6.07 -4.99 -10.89
CA CYS A 18 -4.88 -4.13 -10.84
C CYS A 18 -4.62 -3.56 -12.24
N SER A 19 -4.74 -2.24 -12.38
CA SER A 19 -4.48 -1.54 -13.65
C SER A 19 -3.03 -1.07 -13.75
N GLN A 20 -2.40 -0.76 -12.62
CA GLN A 20 -1.03 -0.26 -12.59
C GLN A 20 -0.34 -0.59 -11.26
N LEU A 21 0.94 -0.99 -11.35
CA LEU A 21 1.86 -1.04 -10.23
C LEU A 21 3.08 -0.17 -10.57
N ARG A 22 3.32 0.88 -9.77
CA ARG A 22 4.46 1.80 -9.92
C ARG A 22 5.42 1.61 -8.76
N ASP A 23 6.71 1.46 -9.08
CA ASP A 23 7.78 1.66 -8.12
C ASP A 23 8.15 3.14 -8.11
N GLU A 24 7.92 3.81 -6.98
CA GLU A 24 8.22 5.21 -6.75
C GLU A 24 9.28 5.38 -5.66
N SER A 25 10.11 4.36 -5.47
CA SER A 25 11.17 4.35 -4.48
C SER A 25 12.39 5.18 -4.91
N PRO A 26 13.07 5.84 -3.96
CA PRO A 26 12.59 6.14 -2.62
C PRO A 26 11.63 7.35 -2.62
N ASP A 27 10.75 7.41 -1.64
CA ASP A 27 9.95 8.60 -1.38
C ASP A 27 10.81 9.78 -0.89
N ARG A 28 10.18 10.93 -0.65
CA ARG A 28 10.87 12.15 -0.19
C ARG A 28 11.57 12.01 1.18
N PHE A 29 11.30 10.94 1.92
CA PHE A 29 11.91 10.62 3.20
C PHE A 29 12.92 9.47 3.10
N GLY A 30 13.24 8.99 1.90
CA GLY A 30 14.22 7.91 1.69
C GLY A 30 13.64 6.50 1.84
N ARG A 31 12.31 6.36 1.90
CA ARG A 31 11.63 5.08 2.15
C ARG A 31 11.29 4.39 0.84
N GLU A 32 11.35 3.05 0.80
CA GLU A 32 10.84 2.30 -0.36
C GLU A 32 9.32 2.55 -0.47
N LYS A 33 8.85 2.81 -1.69
CA LYS A 33 7.48 3.21 -1.98
C LYS A 33 6.97 2.53 -3.24
N TRP A 34 5.80 1.89 -3.13
CA TRP A 34 5.04 1.40 -4.28
C TRP A 34 3.65 1.98 -4.28
N VAL A 35 3.13 2.22 -5.48
CA VAL A 35 1.76 2.69 -5.70
C VAL A 35 1.05 1.67 -6.59
N LEU A 36 -0.06 1.14 -6.09
CA LEU A 36 -0.94 0.24 -6.82
C LEU A 36 -2.25 0.94 -7.12
N CYS A 37 -2.61 1.02 -8.39
CA CYS A 37 -3.89 1.56 -8.84
C CYS A 37 -4.74 0.43 -9.40
N GLY A 38 -6.06 0.50 -9.17
CA GLY A 38 -6.99 -0.49 -9.68
C GLY A 38 -8.43 -0.15 -9.42
N LEU A 39 -9.29 -1.13 -9.64
CA LEU A 39 -10.72 -1.04 -9.36
C LEU A 39 -11.10 -2.02 -8.25
N ALA A 40 -11.95 -1.57 -7.33
CA ALA A 40 -12.66 -2.44 -6.41
C ALA A 40 -13.79 -3.22 -7.13
N PRO A 41 -14.36 -4.26 -6.49
CA PRO A 41 -15.45 -5.06 -7.05
C PRO A 41 -16.72 -4.26 -7.45
N ASP A 42 -16.90 -3.07 -6.88
CA ASP A 42 -17.99 -2.14 -7.20
C ASP A 42 -17.63 -1.09 -8.27
N ASN A 43 -16.47 -1.26 -8.93
CA ASN A 43 -15.87 -0.35 -9.89
C ASN A 43 -15.40 1.00 -9.32
N LEU A 44 -15.26 1.15 -7.99
CA LEU A 44 -14.58 2.31 -7.42
C LEU A 44 -13.09 2.29 -7.76
N SER A 45 -12.54 3.47 -8.06
CA SER A 45 -11.11 3.60 -8.32
C SER A 45 -10.36 3.64 -6.99
N ILE A 46 -9.37 2.76 -6.84
CA ILE A 46 -8.55 2.68 -5.62
C ILE A 46 -7.09 2.93 -5.97
N GLU A 47 -6.45 3.79 -5.17
CA GLU A 47 -5.00 3.92 -5.12
C GLU A 47 -4.48 3.48 -3.75
N ILE A 48 -3.60 2.48 -3.74
CA ILE A 48 -2.93 1.96 -2.55
C ILE A 48 -1.46 2.37 -2.59
N VAL A 49 -1.05 3.17 -1.61
CA VAL A 49 0.34 3.58 -1.42
C VAL A 49 0.94 2.77 -0.28
N CYS A 50 1.97 1.98 -0.59
CA CYS A 50 2.72 1.19 0.38
C CYS A 50 4.11 1.80 0.56
N THR A 51 4.53 2.06 1.80
CA THR A 51 5.90 2.46 2.11
C THR A 51 6.51 1.59 3.20
N LEU A 52 7.79 1.24 3.05
CA LEU A 52 8.56 0.51 4.05
C LEU A 52 9.53 1.42 4.79
N GLU A 53 9.57 1.28 6.10
CA GLU A 53 10.50 1.99 6.96
C GLU A 53 11.16 1.01 7.92
N GLN A 54 12.49 1.07 8.01
CA GLN A 54 13.22 0.30 9.01
C GLN A 54 13.51 1.22 10.20
N SER A 55 13.18 0.76 11.41
CA SER A 55 13.50 1.47 12.65
C SER A 55 15.00 1.43 12.94
N GLU A 56 15.46 2.26 13.88
CA GLU A 56 16.84 2.25 14.35
C GLU A 56 17.24 0.89 14.97
N ASP A 57 16.28 0.15 15.52
CA ASP A 57 16.47 -1.18 16.09
C ASP A 57 16.49 -2.31 15.03
N GLY A 58 16.26 -1.97 13.76
CA GLY A 58 16.27 -2.90 12.64
C GLY A 58 14.90 -3.54 12.32
N ASP A 59 13.85 -3.17 13.05
CA ASP A 59 12.49 -3.65 12.80
C ASP A 59 11.89 -3.00 11.55
N TRP A 60 11.11 -3.75 10.79
CA TRP A 60 10.43 -3.24 9.58
C TRP A 60 8.98 -2.87 9.89
N ALA A 61 8.59 -1.67 9.46
CA ALA A 61 7.22 -1.20 9.46
C ALA A 61 6.72 -1.03 8.02
N VAL A 62 5.50 -1.48 7.76
CA VAL A 62 4.79 -1.24 6.50
C VAL A 62 3.69 -0.23 6.76
N PHE A 63 3.71 0.89 6.05
CA PHE A 63 2.62 1.85 6.04
C PHE A 63 1.83 1.69 4.76
N ILE A 64 0.52 1.50 4.90
CA ILE A 64 -0.41 1.34 3.78
C ILE A 64 -1.43 2.47 3.88
N THR A 65 -1.51 3.29 2.84
CA THR A 65 -2.55 4.32 2.70
C THR A 65 -3.42 3.97 1.51
N ILE A 66 -4.73 4.07 1.67
CA ILE A 66 -5.71 3.74 0.64
C ILE A 66 -6.52 5.00 0.35
N TYR A 67 -6.59 5.37 -0.93
CA TYR A 67 -7.42 6.43 -1.46
C TYR A 67 -8.52 5.80 -2.32
N GLU A 68 -9.75 6.30 -2.19
CA GLU A 68 -10.91 5.88 -2.98
C GLU A 68 -11.50 7.10 -3.70
N GLU A 69 -11.83 6.93 -4.99
CA GLU A 69 -12.51 7.93 -5.86
C GLU A 69 -13.79 7.37 -6.49
#